data_AF-A0A2V2LFM5-F1
#
_entry.id   AF-A0A2V2LFM5-F1
#
_cell.length_a   1.000
_cell.length_b   1.000
_cell.length_c   1.000
_cell.angle_alpha   90.00
_cell.angle_beta   90.00
_cell.angle_gamma   90.00
#
_symmetry.space_group_name_H-M   'P 1'
#
loop_
_entity.id
_entity.type
_entity.pdbx_description
1 polymer ?
#
loop_
_entity_poly.entity_id
_entity_poly.type
_entity_poly.pdbx_seq_one_letter_code
_entity_poly.pdbx_strand_id
1 'polypeptide(L)'
;MLPLCAYGGHRIGRASREAALARDGTGKAVVGESMNSAMIALLGLFLAFTFSFAQSGAGDRRHAQIEEVAAIGTAFLQADPVAEAGRTALREALAAHAETRILEETGLVRPTEREDVLSETLAAQAVLWPTAMAATGGATPAPIRAAVARGITRRAGCPHKALCGRGAVRAVAGQGDDPVGGLHGSDRDLEQRGAARAGSDVADLPVRWALLAAVLIVILDFERPREGFVRLDAAQMRMLVAELDAMLEEG
;
A
#
# COMPACT_ATOMS: atom_id res chain seq x y z
N MET A 1 23.62 10.83 -31.64
CA MET A 1 22.68 11.68 -30.86
C MET A 1 23.30 12.13 -29.53
N LEU A 2 23.74 11.22 -28.65
CA LEU A 2 24.42 11.56 -27.38
C LEU A 2 25.62 12.53 -27.44
N PRO A 3 26.58 12.43 -28.39
CA PRO A 3 27.74 13.32 -28.41
C PRO A 3 27.39 14.76 -28.85
N LEU A 4 26.33 14.94 -29.64
CA LEU A 4 25.84 16.25 -30.07
C LEU A 4 25.17 17.01 -28.93
N CYS A 5 24.41 16.31 -28.08
CA CYS A 5 23.81 16.90 -26.88
C CYS A 5 24.89 17.31 -25.86
N ALA A 6 25.92 16.47 -25.67
CA ALA A 6 27.05 16.79 -24.79
C ALA A 6 27.87 17.99 -25.29
N TYR A 7 28.13 18.06 -26.60
CA TYR A 7 28.87 19.18 -27.20
C TYR A 7 28.07 20.49 -27.14
N GLY A 8 26.77 20.44 -27.40
CA GLY A 8 25.87 21.58 -27.27
C GLY A 8 25.80 22.11 -25.84
N GLY A 9 25.63 21.21 -24.86
CA GLY A 9 25.61 21.57 -23.44
C GLY A 9 26.94 22.18 -22.97
N HIS A 10 28.08 21.63 -23.41
CA HIS A 10 29.39 22.18 -23.08
C HIS A 10 29.59 23.59 -23.64
N ARG A 11 29.16 23.84 -24.87
CA ARG A 11 29.36 25.14 -25.51
C ARG A 11 28.46 26.22 -24.90
N ILE A 12 27.22 25.87 -24.57
CA ILE A 12 26.27 26.76 -23.88
C ILE A 12 26.78 27.07 -22.47
N GLY A 13 27.24 26.06 -21.71
CA GLY A 13 27.79 26.25 -20.37
C GLY A 13 29.02 27.16 -20.33
N ARG A 14 29.88 27.10 -21.36
CA ARG A 14 31.05 27.99 -21.47
C ARG A 14 30.65 29.43 -21.76
N ALA A 15 29.73 29.65 -22.71
CA ALA A 15 29.24 30.99 -23.06
C ALA A 15 28.51 31.65 -21.89
N SER A 16 27.71 30.89 -21.13
CA SER A 16 27.01 31.40 -19.94
C SER A 16 27.97 31.75 -18.80
N ARG A 17 29.07 31.00 -18.62
CA ARG A 17 30.12 31.32 -17.64
C ARG A 17 30.90 32.57 -18.01
N GLU A 18 31.29 32.70 -19.28
CA GLU A 18 32.01 33.88 -19.78
C GLU A 18 31.14 35.14 -19.68
N ALA A 19 29.84 35.04 -19.97
CA ALA A 19 28.89 36.14 -19.79
C ALA A 19 28.62 36.51 -18.33
N ALA A 20 28.63 35.54 -17.41
CA ALA A 20 28.46 35.77 -15.97
C ALA A 20 29.72 36.41 -15.35
N LEU A 21 30.92 35.96 -15.73
CA LEU A 21 32.19 36.53 -15.31
C LEU A 21 32.42 37.96 -15.82
N ALA A 22 31.84 38.30 -16.98
CA ALA A 22 31.91 39.64 -17.55
C ALA A 22 30.95 40.65 -16.87
N ARG A 23 29.93 40.18 -16.14
CA ARG A 23 28.92 41.03 -15.49
C ARG A 23 29.19 41.31 -14.01
N ASP A 24 29.82 40.38 -13.28
CA ASP A 24 30.19 40.58 -11.88
C ASP A 24 31.57 39.98 -11.60
N GLY A 25 32.51 40.80 -11.13
CA GLY A 25 33.88 40.40 -10.76
C GLY A 25 33.98 39.44 -9.56
N THR A 26 32.85 39.01 -9.01
CA THR A 26 32.74 37.97 -7.98
C THR A 26 32.04 36.77 -8.57
N GLY A 27 32.77 35.99 -9.38
CA GLY A 27 32.31 34.73 -9.98
C GLY A 27 32.06 33.59 -8.98
N LYS A 28 31.34 33.85 -7.88
CA LYS A 28 30.90 32.85 -6.92
C LYS A 28 29.42 33.04 -6.56
N ALA A 29 28.70 31.93 -6.65
CA ALA A 29 27.55 31.54 -5.82
C ALA A 29 26.10 31.97 -6.15
N VAL A 30 25.78 32.96 -6.99
CA VAL A 30 24.34 33.32 -7.18
C VAL A 30 23.51 32.22 -7.90
N VAL A 31 24.11 31.52 -8.87
CA VAL A 31 23.43 30.42 -9.59
C VAL A 31 23.33 29.15 -8.74
N GLY A 32 24.31 28.91 -7.85
CA GLY A 32 24.29 27.77 -6.93
C GLY A 32 23.22 27.92 -5.84
N GLU A 33 23.11 29.12 -5.27
CA GLU A 33 22.11 29.45 -4.24
C GLU A 33 20.67 29.39 -4.78
N SER A 34 20.45 29.87 -6.01
CA SER A 34 19.14 29.81 -6.68
C SER A 34 18.72 28.39 -7.04
N MET A 35 19.67 27.53 -7.43
CA MET A 35 19.40 26.12 -7.70
C MET A 35 19.08 25.36 -6.41
N ASN A 36 19.83 25.62 -5.34
CA ASN A 36 19.64 24.94 -4.06
C ASN A 36 18.26 25.30 -3.43
N SER A 37 17.84 26.56 -3.50
CA SER A 37 16.51 26.97 -3.01
C SER A 37 15.37 26.33 -3.80
N ALA A 38 15.50 26.21 -5.13
CA ALA A 38 14.53 25.51 -5.97
C ALA A 38 14.46 24.01 -5.65
N MET A 39 15.61 23.36 -5.39
CA MET A 39 15.67 21.95 -4.98
C MET A 39 15.01 21.73 -3.61
N ILE A 40 15.25 22.60 -2.63
CA ILE A 40 14.62 22.53 -1.30
C ILE A 40 13.10 22.74 -1.42
N ALA A 41 12.66 23.72 -2.22
CA ALA A 41 11.23 23.95 -2.45
C ALA A 41 10.54 22.74 -3.12
N LEU A 42 11.19 22.15 -4.12
CA LEU A 42 10.69 20.94 -4.77
C LEU A 42 10.64 19.75 -3.81
N LEU A 43 11.64 19.60 -2.93
CA LEU A 43 11.65 18.56 -1.89
C LEU A 43 10.50 18.74 -0.90
N GLY A 44 10.28 19.97 -0.42
CA GLY A 44 9.14 20.28 0.44
C GLY A 44 7.80 19.91 -0.22
N LEU A 45 7.67 20.18 -1.51
CA LEU A 45 6.49 19.81 -2.30
C LEU A 45 6.32 18.28 -2.42
N PHE A 46 7.39 17.55 -2.75
CA PHE A 46 7.35 16.08 -2.82
C PHE A 46 7.04 15.44 -1.47
N LEU A 47 7.60 15.94 -0.37
CA LEU A 47 7.27 15.50 0.99
C LEU A 47 5.80 15.77 1.32
N ALA A 48 5.26 16.93 0.96
CA ALA A 48 3.86 17.27 1.17
C ALA A 48 2.92 16.33 0.39
N PHE A 49 3.22 16.06 -0.89
CA PHE A 49 2.43 15.12 -1.70
C PHE A 49 2.56 13.68 -1.22
N THR A 50 3.76 13.28 -0.82
CA THR A 50 4.02 11.98 -0.18
C THR A 50 3.15 11.80 1.06
N PHE A 51 3.17 12.78 1.96
CA PHE A 51 2.37 12.73 3.19
C PHE A 51 0.86 12.70 2.90
N SER A 52 0.41 13.50 1.92
CA SER A 52 -0.99 13.51 1.49
C SER A 52 -1.43 12.14 0.93
N PHE A 53 -0.59 11.50 0.13
CA PHE A 53 -0.84 10.16 -0.38
C PHE A 53 -0.76 9.08 0.72
N ALA A 54 0.12 9.27 1.71
CA ALA A 54 0.20 8.37 2.86
C ALA A 54 -1.08 8.33 3.67
N GLN A 55 -1.66 9.51 3.88
CA GLN A 55 -2.87 9.67 4.66
C GLN A 55 -4.09 9.08 3.94
N SER A 56 -4.19 9.22 2.61
CA SER A 56 -5.31 8.65 1.85
C SER A 56 -5.31 7.12 1.88
N GLY A 57 -4.18 6.47 1.61
CA GLY A 57 -4.09 5.01 1.62
C GLY A 57 -4.40 4.39 2.98
N ALA A 58 -3.95 5.01 4.09
CA ALA A 58 -4.28 4.54 5.43
C ALA A 58 -5.78 4.71 5.76
N GLY A 59 -6.37 5.83 5.31
CA GLY A 59 -7.80 6.10 5.45
C GLY A 59 -8.68 5.06 4.74
N ASP A 60 -8.38 4.76 3.48
CA ASP A 60 -9.15 3.81 2.66
C ASP A 60 -9.17 2.41 3.27
N ARG A 61 -8.03 1.93 3.80
CA ARG A 61 -7.95 0.60 4.43
C ARG A 61 -8.76 0.54 5.72
N ARG A 62 -8.65 1.56 6.57
CA ARG A 62 -9.45 1.64 7.81
C ARG A 62 -10.93 1.72 7.50
N HIS A 63 -11.30 2.48 6.47
CA HIS A 63 -12.68 2.57 6.03
C HIS A 63 -13.22 1.22 5.55
N ALA A 64 -12.46 0.50 4.71
CA ALA A 64 -12.83 -0.83 4.26
C ALA A 64 -12.98 -1.84 5.41
N GLN A 65 -12.11 -1.80 6.42
CA GLN A 65 -12.22 -2.64 7.63
C GLN A 65 -13.50 -2.32 8.41
N ILE A 66 -13.79 -1.04 8.63
CA ILE A 66 -15.02 -0.59 9.31
C ILE A 66 -16.27 -1.03 8.55
N GLU A 67 -16.28 -0.88 7.23
CA GLU A 67 -17.40 -1.33 6.38
C GLU A 67 -17.59 -2.84 6.45
N GLU A 68 -16.51 -3.61 6.49
CA GLU A 68 -16.56 -5.06 6.61
C GLU A 68 -17.13 -5.51 7.96
N VAL A 69 -16.61 -4.95 9.06
CA VAL A 69 -17.12 -5.20 10.42
C VAL A 69 -18.61 -4.87 10.51
N ALA A 70 -19.02 -3.71 10.00
CA ALA A 70 -20.42 -3.30 10.00
C ALA A 70 -21.30 -4.21 9.12
N ALA A 71 -20.80 -4.68 7.98
CA ALA A 71 -21.52 -5.59 7.10
C ALA A 71 -21.74 -6.97 7.76
N ILE A 72 -20.71 -7.52 8.43
CA ILE A 72 -20.82 -8.80 9.15
C ILE A 72 -21.80 -8.66 10.33
N GLY A 73 -21.66 -7.64 11.17
CA GLY A 73 -22.58 -7.39 12.28
C GLY A 73 -24.03 -7.20 11.81
N THR A 74 -24.24 -6.48 10.70
CA THR A 74 -25.57 -6.33 10.10
C THR A 74 -26.13 -7.66 9.59
N ALA A 75 -25.31 -8.48 8.93
CA ALA A 75 -25.74 -9.78 8.43
C ALA A 75 -26.11 -10.74 9.57
N PHE A 76 -25.38 -10.67 10.70
CA PHE A 76 -25.65 -11.45 11.90
C PHE A 76 -27.01 -11.10 12.51
N LEU A 77 -27.31 -9.80 12.70
CA LEU A 77 -28.62 -9.35 13.18
C LEU A 77 -29.76 -9.67 12.20
N GLN A 78 -29.47 -9.70 10.90
CA GLN A 78 -30.46 -10.11 9.90
C GLN A 78 -30.78 -11.61 9.92
N ALA A 79 -29.95 -12.42 10.58
CA ALA A 79 -30.23 -13.84 10.81
C ALA A 79 -31.20 -14.07 11.97
N ASP A 80 -31.31 -13.15 12.95
CA ASP A 80 -32.18 -13.28 14.12
C ASP A 80 -33.66 -13.64 13.82
N PRO A 81 -34.34 -13.04 12.82
CA PRO A 81 -35.74 -13.38 12.54
C PRO A 81 -35.92 -14.74 11.82
N VAL A 82 -34.84 -15.45 11.48
CA VAL A 82 -34.92 -16.78 10.88
C VAL A 82 -35.41 -17.78 11.94
N ALA A 83 -36.12 -18.83 11.51
CA ALA A 83 -36.59 -19.88 12.40
C ALA A 83 -35.46 -20.84 12.78
N GLU A 84 -35.52 -21.42 13.97
CA GLU A 84 -34.59 -22.49 14.35
C GLU A 84 -34.80 -23.76 13.52
N ALA A 85 -33.76 -24.55 13.22
CA ALA A 85 -32.35 -24.39 13.61
C ALA A 85 -31.51 -23.50 12.64
N GLY A 86 -32.16 -22.89 11.65
CA GLY A 86 -31.48 -22.14 10.59
C GLY A 86 -30.85 -20.83 11.06
N ARG A 87 -31.41 -20.23 12.12
CA ARG A 87 -30.83 -19.04 12.76
C ARG A 87 -29.46 -19.33 13.35
N THR A 88 -29.35 -20.31 14.24
CA THR A 88 -28.07 -20.68 14.88
C THR A 88 -27.02 -21.06 13.83
N ALA A 89 -27.37 -21.94 12.88
CA ALA A 89 -26.44 -22.37 11.84
C ALA A 89 -25.90 -21.19 10.99
N LEU A 90 -26.74 -20.19 10.69
CA LEU A 90 -26.32 -19.01 9.94
C LEU A 90 -25.45 -18.06 10.77
N ARG A 91 -25.78 -17.87 12.05
CA ARG A 91 -25.00 -17.03 12.97
C ARG A 91 -23.62 -17.63 13.26
N GLU A 92 -23.53 -18.94 13.46
CA GLU A 92 -22.27 -19.69 13.60
C GLU A 92 -21.40 -19.57 12.34
N ALA A 93 -21.99 -19.74 11.15
CA ALA A 93 -21.24 -19.62 9.90
C ALA A 93 -20.69 -18.19 9.69
N LEU A 94 -21.42 -17.16 10.13
CA LEU A 94 -20.96 -15.76 10.09
C LEU A 94 -19.84 -15.49 11.09
N ALA A 95 -19.93 -16.04 12.31
CA ALA A 95 -18.88 -15.92 13.32
C ALA A 95 -17.58 -16.62 12.86
N ALA A 96 -17.69 -17.86 12.38
CA ALA A 96 -16.55 -18.61 11.83
C ALA A 96 -15.88 -17.87 10.66
N HIS A 97 -16.66 -17.23 9.78
CA HIS A 97 -16.09 -16.38 8.72
C HIS A 97 -15.38 -15.13 9.27
N ALA A 98 -15.90 -14.52 10.33
CA ALA A 98 -15.29 -13.34 10.95
C ALA A 98 -13.95 -13.70 11.64
N GLU A 99 -13.84 -14.90 12.22
CA GLU A 99 -12.60 -15.39 12.82
C GLU A 99 -11.45 -15.51 11.81
N THR A 100 -11.69 -16.06 10.61
CA THR A 100 -10.64 -16.22 9.59
C THR A 100 -10.05 -14.86 9.16
N ARG A 101 -10.82 -13.78 9.31
CA ARG A 101 -10.42 -12.42 8.94
C ARG A 101 -9.44 -11.78 9.92
N ILE A 102 -9.43 -12.22 11.18
CA ILE A 102 -8.48 -11.72 12.18
C ILE A 102 -7.04 -12.08 11.76
N LEU A 103 -6.82 -13.33 11.35
CA LEU A 103 -5.50 -13.83 10.94
C LEU A 103 -4.95 -13.07 9.73
N GLU A 104 -5.82 -12.74 8.77
CA GLU A 104 -5.45 -11.99 7.58
C GLU A 104 -5.03 -10.55 7.88
N GLU A 105 -5.70 -9.87 8.82
CA GLU A 105 -5.46 -8.45 9.12
C GLU A 105 -4.16 -8.22 9.91
N THR A 106 -3.68 -9.19 10.69
CA THR A 106 -2.47 -9.02 11.50
C THR A 106 -1.18 -8.88 10.68
N GLY A 107 -1.19 -9.24 9.40
CA GLY A 107 -0.06 -9.07 8.47
C GLY A 107 1.21 -9.82 8.88
N LEU A 108 1.14 -10.73 9.87
CA LEU A 108 2.24 -11.58 10.34
C LEU A 108 2.50 -12.79 9.44
N VAL A 109 1.67 -12.93 8.40
CA VAL A 109 1.61 -14.10 7.53
C VAL A 109 2.72 -14.01 6.48
N ARG A 110 3.65 -14.99 6.51
CA ARG A 110 4.68 -15.12 5.46
C ARG A 110 4.02 -15.25 4.08
N PRO A 111 4.68 -14.86 2.97
CA PRO A 111 4.09 -14.97 1.64
C PRO A 111 3.49 -16.36 1.33
N THR A 112 4.10 -17.42 1.86
CA THR A 112 3.63 -18.82 1.71
C THR A 112 2.37 -19.13 2.50
N GLU A 113 2.17 -18.52 3.68
CA GLU A 113 1.01 -18.75 4.54
C GLU A 113 -0.20 -17.88 4.12
N ARG A 114 0.02 -16.88 3.26
CA ARG A 114 -1.04 -15.96 2.80
C ARG A 114 -2.05 -16.66 1.91
N GLU A 115 -1.59 -17.56 1.06
CA GLU A 115 -2.46 -18.35 0.20
C GLU A 115 -3.35 -19.28 1.03
N ASP A 116 -2.79 -19.85 2.11
CA ASP A 116 -3.54 -20.71 3.04
C ASP A 116 -4.66 -19.93 3.75
N VAL A 117 -4.34 -18.78 4.37
CA VAL A 117 -5.34 -17.93 5.06
C VAL A 117 -6.43 -17.42 4.10
N LEU A 118 -6.05 -17.08 2.86
CA LEU A 118 -7.02 -16.68 1.84
C LEU A 118 -7.92 -17.85 1.45
N SER A 119 -7.35 -19.05 1.29
CA SER A 119 -8.10 -20.25 0.94
C SER A 119 -9.12 -20.62 2.02
N GLU A 120 -8.72 -20.50 3.30
CA GLU A 120 -9.58 -20.73 4.46
C GLU A 120 -10.73 -19.71 4.50
N THR A 121 -10.42 -18.44 4.30
CA THR A 121 -11.43 -17.37 4.26
C THR A 121 -12.43 -17.57 3.12
N LEU A 122 -11.96 -17.99 1.94
CA LEU A 122 -12.82 -18.28 0.80
C LEU A 122 -13.69 -19.52 1.05
N ALA A 123 -13.15 -20.54 1.71
CA ALA A 123 -13.90 -21.74 2.09
C ALA A 123 -15.02 -21.39 3.08
N ALA A 124 -14.71 -20.62 4.14
CA ALA A 124 -15.70 -20.13 5.10
C ALA A 124 -16.79 -19.28 4.42
N GLN A 125 -16.39 -18.39 3.50
CA GLN A 125 -17.33 -17.56 2.74
C GLN A 125 -18.25 -18.40 1.84
N ALA A 126 -17.73 -19.48 1.23
CA ALA A 126 -18.50 -20.33 0.34
C ALA A 126 -19.63 -21.08 1.07
N VAL A 127 -19.51 -21.31 2.37
CA VAL A 127 -20.53 -21.96 3.21
C VAL A 127 -21.72 -21.04 3.50
N LEU A 128 -21.50 -19.72 3.58
CA LEU A 128 -22.55 -18.75 3.98
C LEU A 128 -23.81 -18.81 3.11
N TRP A 129 -23.64 -18.83 1.79
CA TRP A 129 -24.77 -18.76 0.85
C TRP A 129 -25.65 -20.03 0.89
N PRO A 130 -25.09 -21.25 0.79
CA PRO A 130 -25.85 -22.49 1.01
C PRO A 130 -26.57 -22.52 2.36
N THR A 131 -25.89 -22.16 3.45
CA THR A 131 -26.48 -22.15 4.80
C THR A 131 -27.69 -21.22 4.87
N ALA A 132 -27.59 -20.03 4.28
CA ALA A 132 -28.68 -19.08 4.27
C ALA A 132 -29.87 -19.51 3.41
N MET A 133 -29.62 -20.16 2.27
CA MET A 133 -30.70 -20.71 1.44
C MET A 133 -31.41 -21.88 2.15
N ALA A 134 -30.66 -22.72 2.85
CA ALA A 134 -31.24 -23.77 3.69
C ALA A 134 -32.07 -23.19 4.85
N ALA A 135 -31.55 -22.15 5.51
CA ALA A 135 -32.20 -21.51 6.65
C ALA A 135 -33.45 -20.70 6.29
N THR A 136 -33.56 -20.20 5.05
CA THR A 136 -34.64 -19.30 4.60
C THR A 136 -35.62 -19.96 3.61
N GLY A 137 -35.77 -21.28 3.70
CA GLY A 137 -36.66 -22.09 2.87
C GLY A 137 -38.16 -21.75 2.98
N GLY A 138 -39.00 -22.46 2.21
CA GLY A 138 -40.35 -22.06 1.76
C GLY A 138 -41.41 -21.58 2.76
N ALA A 139 -41.17 -21.65 4.07
CA ALA A 139 -42.06 -21.08 5.10
C ALA A 139 -41.65 -19.67 5.55
N THR A 140 -40.44 -19.19 5.20
CA THR A 140 -39.94 -17.89 5.64
C THR A 140 -40.60 -16.74 4.85
N PRO A 141 -41.14 -15.70 5.52
CA PRO A 141 -41.68 -14.52 4.86
C PRO A 141 -40.69 -13.87 3.89
N ALA A 142 -41.19 -13.39 2.75
CA ALA A 142 -40.37 -12.75 1.71
C ALA A 142 -39.49 -11.58 2.21
N PRO A 143 -39.94 -10.72 3.16
CA PRO A 143 -39.09 -9.66 3.70
C PRO A 143 -37.84 -10.18 4.43
N ILE A 144 -37.97 -11.28 5.19
CA ILE A 144 -36.87 -11.90 5.95
C ILE A 144 -35.89 -12.56 4.97
N ARG A 145 -36.41 -13.33 4.00
CA ARG A 145 -35.58 -13.92 2.92
C ARG A 145 -34.75 -12.86 2.19
N ALA A 146 -35.38 -11.73 1.86
CA ALA A 146 -34.69 -10.63 1.19
C ALA A 146 -33.68 -9.93 2.09
N ALA A 147 -33.95 -9.81 3.40
CA ALA A 147 -32.99 -9.27 4.37
C ALA A 147 -31.74 -10.14 4.46
N VAL A 148 -31.91 -11.44 4.72
CA VAL A 148 -30.80 -12.41 4.80
C VAL A 148 -29.98 -12.44 3.50
N ALA A 149 -30.65 -12.52 2.35
CA ALA A 149 -29.96 -12.50 1.06
C ALA A 149 -29.16 -11.21 0.85
N ARG A 150 -29.69 -10.05 1.27
CA ARG A 150 -28.96 -8.77 1.19
C ARG A 150 -27.75 -8.74 2.13
N GLY A 151 -27.87 -9.21 3.37
CA GLY A 151 -26.77 -9.25 4.32
C GLY A 151 -25.56 -10.00 3.77
N ILE A 152 -25.81 -11.18 3.21
CA ILE A 152 -24.75 -12.05 2.66
C ILE A 152 -24.18 -11.49 1.36
N THR A 153 -25.04 -10.95 0.49
CA THR A 153 -24.58 -10.39 -0.80
C THR A 153 -23.79 -9.10 -0.62
N ARG A 154 -24.16 -8.25 0.35
CA ARG A 154 -23.43 -7.01 0.66
C ARG A 154 -21.98 -7.31 1.05
N ARG A 155 -21.73 -8.43 1.73
CA ARG A 155 -20.37 -8.90 2.03
C ARG A 155 -19.61 -9.30 0.77
N ALA A 156 -20.23 -9.98 -0.19
CA ALA A 156 -19.56 -10.33 -1.46
C ALA A 156 -19.08 -9.08 -2.25
N GLY A 157 -19.69 -7.92 -2.01
CA GLY A 157 -19.29 -6.63 -2.57
C GLY A 157 -18.24 -5.84 -1.79
N CYS A 158 -17.82 -6.28 -0.59
CA CYS A 158 -16.77 -5.59 0.16
C CYS A 158 -15.43 -5.64 -0.62
N PRO A 159 -14.68 -4.53 -0.69
CA PRO A 159 -13.56 -4.32 -1.61
C PRO A 159 -12.27 -5.08 -1.22
N HIS A 160 -12.39 -6.26 -0.60
CA HIS A 160 -11.25 -7.14 -0.38
C HIS A 160 -10.54 -7.48 -1.71
N LYS A 161 -11.31 -7.69 -2.79
CA LYS A 161 -10.78 -7.94 -4.14
C LYS A 161 -10.10 -6.72 -4.78
N ALA A 162 -10.54 -5.50 -4.49
CA ALA A 162 -9.94 -4.28 -5.06
C ALA A 162 -8.59 -3.93 -4.39
N LEU A 163 -8.38 -4.39 -3.15
CA LEU A 163 -7.11 -4.28 -2.43
C LEU A 163 -6.17 -5.48 -2.69
N CYS A 164 -6.70 -6.67 -3.02
CA CYS A 164 -5.91 -7.81 -3.55
C CYS A 164 -5.47 -7.62 -5.01
N GLY A 165 -6.24 -6.86 -5.80
CA GLY A 165 -6.11 -6.76 -7.26
C GLY A 165 -5.24 -5.64 -7.83
N ARG A 166 -4.25 -5.13 -7.07
CA ARG A 166 -3.18 -4.26 -7.62
C ARG A 166 -1.77 -4.82 -7.40
N GLY A 167 -1.66 -6.15 -7.40
CA GLY A 167 -0.39 -6.84 -7.61
C GLY A 167 -0.17 -7.13 -9.10
N ALA A 168 0.19 -6.12 -9.89
CA ALA A 168 0.64 -6.35 -11.26
C ALA A 168 1.65 -5.29 -11.72
N VAL A 169 2.63 -4.94 -10.88
CA VAL A 169 3.97 -4.70 -11.42
C VAL A 169 4.74 -5.98 -11.13
N ARG A 170 4.75 -6.86 -12.12
CA ARG A 170 5.52 -8.10 -12.09
C ARG A 170 6.97 -7.72 -11.79
N ALA A 171 7.46 -8.23 -10.66
CA ALA A 171 8.84 -8.11 -10.26
C ALA A 171 9.75 -8.59 -11.41
N VAL A 172 10.53 -7.67 -11.97
CA VAL A 172 11.85 -8.01 -12.52
C VAL A 172 12.79 -8.14 -11.31
N ALA A 173 12.52 -9.12 -10.46
CA ALA A 173 13.37 -9.48 -9.33
C ALA A 173 13.33 -11.01 -9.24
N GLY A 174 14.04 -11.63 -10.18
CA GLY A 174 14.05 -13.07 -10.37
C GLY A 174 15.16 -13.51 -11.31
N GLN A 175 16.34 -12.90 -11.18
CA GLN A 175 17.59 -13.56 -11.56
C GLN A 175 18.59 -13.18 -10.46
N GLY A 176 18.97 -14.17 -9.66
CA GLY A 176 19.95 -14.01 -8.60
C GLY A 176 21.27 -13.57 -9.18
N ASP A 177 21.75 -12.44 -8.69
CA ASP A 177 23.15 -12.07 -8.46
C ASP A 177 23.11 -10.71 -7.75
N ASP A 178 23.80 -10.60 -6.62
CA ASP A 178 23.90 -9.39 -5.78
C ASP A 178 24.06 -8.09 -6.62
N PRO A 179 23.06 -7.19 -6.69
CA PRO A 179 23.21 -5.95 -7.46
C PRO A 179 23.88 -4.83 -6.65
N VAL A 180 24.12 -5.03 -5.35
CA VAL A 180 24.75 -4.00 -4.47
C VAL A 180 26.27 -4.09 -4.46
N GLY A 181 26.86 -5.22 -4.86
CA GLY A 181 28.32 -5.42 -4.83
C GLY A 181 29.07 -5.02 -6.11
N GLY A 182 28.40 -5.02 -7.27
CA GLY A 182 29.06 -4.95 -8.59
C GLY A 182 29.31 -3.55 -9.17
N LEU A 183 28.62 -2.51 -8.68
CA LEU A 183 28.77 -1.14 -9.19
C LEU A 183 29.77 -0.29 -8.38
N HIS A 184 30.32 -0.82 -7.29
CA HIS A 184 31.35 -0.14 -6.49
C HIS A 184 32.77 -0.20 -7.08
N GLY A 185 32.98 -0.98 -8.15
CA GLY A 185 34.31 -1.25 -8.72
C GLY A 185 34.73 -0.32 -9.86
N SER A 186 33.80 0.27 -10.61
CA SER A 186 34.14 0.91 -11.90
C SER A 186 34.10 2.43 -11.87
N ASP A 187 33.36 3.03 -10.93
CA ASP A 187 33.23 4.50 -10.83
C ASP A 187 34.35 5.16 -10.02
N ARG A 188 35.04 4.40 -9.16
CA ARG A 188 36.16 4.94 -8.36
C ARG A 188 37.34 5.42 -9.21
N ASP A 189 37.54 4.83 -10.39
CA ASP A 189 38.66 5.17 -11.28
C ASP A 189 38.39 6.40 -12.17
N LEU A 190 37.12 6.74 -12.44
CA LEU A 190 36.77 7.99 -13.11
C LEU A 190 36.68 9.17 -12.13
N GLU A 191 36.24 8.91 -10.89
CA GLU A 191 36.07 9.91 -9.85
C GLU A 191 37.42 10.42 -9.30
N GLN A 192 38.45 9.56 -9.21
CA GLN A 192 39.81 10.00 -8.85
C GLN A 192 40.50 10.85 -9.92
N ARG A 193 40.14 10.70 -11.21
CA ARG A 193 40.75 11.48 -12.31
C ARG A 193 40.07 12.85 -12.53
N GLY A 194 38.79 12.99 -12.15
CA GLY A 194 38.05 14.26 -12.20
C GLY A 194 38.37 15.21 -11.04
N ALA A 195 38.69 14.66 -9.86
CA ALA A 195 38.98 15.44 -8.65
C ALA A 195 40.28 16.28 -8.72
N ALA A 196 41.16 16.02 -9.69
CA ALA A 196 42.43 16.75 -9.82
C ALA A 196 42.30 18.10 -10.56
N ARG A 197 41.14 18.46 -11.15
CA ARG A 197 41.03 19.67 -11.99
C ARG A 197 39.82 20.57 -11.76
N ALA A 198 38.89 20.22 -10.88
CA ALA A 198 37.73 21.07 -10.59
C ALA A 198 37.54 21.21 -9.07
N GLY A 199 38.12 22.26 -8.51
CA GLY A 199 37.94 22.64 -7.10
C GLY A 199 36.55 23.23 -6.81
N SER A 200 35.50 22.44 -6.98
CA SER A 200 34.15 22.76 -6.46
C SER A 200 33.30 21.49 -6.31
N ASP A 201 32.91 21.21 -5.06
CA ASP A 201 31.80 20.37 -4.59
C ASP A 201 31.60 18.98 -5.20
N VAL A 202 32.59 18.10 -4.97
CA VAL A 202 32.41 16.65 -5.15
C VAL A 202 31.63 16.01 -3.99
N ALA A 203 31.31 16.76 -2.93
CA ALA A 203 30.62 16.28 -1.74
C ALA A 203 29.08 16.18 -1.88
N ASP A 204 28.49 16.82 -2.90
CA ASP A 204 27.02 16.91 -3.04
C ASP A 204 26.39 15.81 -3.89
N LEU A 205 27.19 15.06 -4.66
CA LEU A 205 26.71 13.97 -5.51
C LEU A 205 26.06 12.81 -4.72
N PRO A 206 26.63 12.32 -3.59
CA PRO A 206 26.00 11.26 -2.81
C PRO A 206 24.69 11.71 -2.16
N VAL A 207 24.57 12.99 -1.77
CA VAL A 207 23.34 13.55 -1.17
C VAL A 207 22.19 13.52 -2.17
N ARG A 208 22.45 13.85 -3.44
CA ARG A 208 21.43 13.86 -4.50
C ARG A 208 20.92 12.46 -4.83
N TRP A 209 21.81 11.46 -4.89
CA TRP A 209 21.42 10.07 -5.10
C TRP A 209 20.70 9.49 -3.88
N ALA A 210 21.14 9.82 -2.66
CA ALA A 210 20.43 9.45 -1.44
C ALA A 210 19.01 10.05 -1.39
N LEU A 211 18.84 11.30 -1.87
CA LEU A 211 17.54 11.96 -1.99
C LEU A 211 16.62 11.27 -3.01
N LEU A 212 17.14 10.93 -4.20
CA LEU A 212 16.37 10.20 -5.21
C LEU A 212 16.00 8.80 -4.71
N ALA A 213 16.92 8.11 -4.03
CA ALA A 213 16.66 6.82 -3.40
C ALA A 213 15.61 6.93 -2.28
N ALA A 214 15.66 7.96 -1.44
CA ALA A 214 14.66 8.20 -0.40
C ALA A 214 13.26 8.42 -0.99
N VAL A 215 13.14 9.23 -2.04
CA VAL A 215 11.87 9.43 -2.76
C VAL A 215 11.39 8.13 -3.42
N LEU A 216 12.28 7.36 -4.04
CA LEU A 216 11.92 6.08 -4.66
C LEU A 216 11.49 5.04 -3.61
N ILE A 217 12.18 4.96 -2.47
CA ILE A 217 11.82 4.08 -1.35
C ILE A 217 10.44 4.44 -0.82
N VAL A 218 10.17 5.73 -0.66
CA VAL A 218 8.88 6.24 -0.25
C VAL A 218 7.79 5.86 -1.26
N ILE A 219 8.00 6.08 -2.56
CA ILE A 219 7.05 5.69 -3.61
C ILE A 219 6.81 4.17 -3.61
N LEU A 220 7.86 3.36 -3.44
CA LEU A 220 7.77 1.91 -3.42
C LEU A 220 7.12 1.36 -2.14
N ASP A 221 7.32 2.00 -0.98
CA ASP A 221 6.60 1.69 0.26
C ASP A 221 5.09 1.93 0.08
N PHE A 222 4.73 2.97 -0.68
CA PHE A 222 3.35 3.25 -1.07
C PHE A 222 2.76 2.27 -2.09
N GLU A 223 3.56 1.83 -3.07
CA GLU A 223 3.14 0.79 -4.03
C GLU A 223 3.08 -0.62 -3.43
N ARG A 224 3.57 -0.83 -2.19
CA ARG A 224 3.45 -2.10 -1.45
C ARG A 224 2.36 -2.04 -0.38
N PRO A 225 1.07 -2.11 -0.77
CA PRO A 225 -0.07 -1.83 0.11
C PRO A 225 -0.26 -2.78 1.30
N ARG A 226 0.51 -3.88 1.38
CA ARG A 226 0.45 -4.93 2.42
C ARG A 226 1.81 -5.30 3.03
N GLU A 227 2.88 -4.58 2.69
CA GLU A 227 4.23 -4.76 3.28
C GLU A 227 4.78 -3.48 3.91
N GLY A 228 4.08 -2.35 3.75
CA GLY A 228 4.48 -1.08 4.34
C GLY A 228 4.40 -1.04 5.88
N PHE A 229 5.07 -0.05 6.46
CA PHE A 229 5.27 0.09 7.91
C PHE A 229 3.99 0.32 8.74
N VAL A 230 2.89 0.76 8.10
CA VAL A 230 1.62 1.03 8.78
C VAL A 230 0.75 -0.23 8.81
N ARG A 231 0.87 -0.99 9.89
CA ARG A 231 -0.04 -2.12 10.17
C ARG A 231 -1.33 -1.59 10.76
N LEU A 232 -2.47 -2.08 10.26
CA LEU A 232 -3.75 -1.86 10.91
C LEU A 232 -3.89 -2.88 12.05
N ASP A 233 -4.36 -2.40 13.20
CA ASP A 233 -4.69 -3.29 14.30
C ASP A 233 -6.00 -4.00 13.99
N ALA A 234 -6.02 -5.33 14.07
CA ALA A 234 -7.21 -6.17 13.96
C ALA A 234 -8.17 -6.02 15.16
N ALA A 235 -8.01 -4.98 15.99
CA ALA A 235 -8.81 -4.75 17.19
C ALA A 235 -10.31 -4.66 16.91
N GLN A 236 -10.71 -4.02 15.80
CA GLN A 236 -12.13 -3.89 15.47
C GLN A 236 -12.77 -5.23 15.11
N MET A 237 -12.07 -6.06 14.32
CA MET A 237 -12.54 -7.40 13.99
C MET A 237 -12.56 -8.32 15.22
N ARG A 238 -11.53 -8.26 16.07
CA ARG A 238 -11.49 -9.01 17.34
C ARG A 238 -12.62 -8.64 18.29
N MET A 239 -12.95 -7.35 18.38
CA MET A 239 -14.07 -6.88 19.19
C MET A 239 -15.41 -7.38 18.65
N LEU A 240 -15.59 -7.36 17.32
CA LEU A 240 -16.79 -7.91 16.70
C LEU A 240 -16.92 -9.41 17.00
N VAL A 241 -15.88 -10.21 16.75
CA VAL A 241 -15.94 -11.67 17.00
C VAL A 241 -16.32 -11.96 18.45
N ALA A 242 -15.69 -11.29 19.42
CA ALA A 242 -16.03 -11.45 20.82
C ALA A 242 -17.50 -11.08 21.14
N GLU A 243 -18.05 -10.07 20.47
CA GLU A 243 -19.46 -9.70 20.60
C GLU A 243 -20.39 -10.76 19.97
N LEU A 244 -20.03 -11.28 18.79
CA LEU A 244 -20.81 -12.33 18.11
C LEU A 244 -20.84 -13.63 18.94
N ASP A 245 -19.71 -14.03 19.50
CA ASP A 245 -19.59 -15.23 20.33
C ASP A 245 -20.44 -15.12 21.60
N ALA A 246 -20.39 -13.96 22.28
CA ALA A 246 -21.23 -13.70 23.44
C ALA A 246 -22.73 -13.81 23.10
N MET A 247 -23.14 -13.29 21.95
CA MET A 247 -24.54 -13.39 21.47
C MET A 247 -24.95 -14.80 21.01
N LEU A 248 -24.00 -15.67 20.69
CA LEU A 248 -24.24 -17.09 20.38
C LEU A 248 -24.38 -17.92 21.66
N GLU A 249 -23.65 -17.59 22.72
CA GLU A 249 -23.75 -18.27 24.02
C GLU A 249 -25.07 -17.95 24.76
N GLU A 250 -25.64 -16.77 24.54
CA GLU A 250 -26.87 -16.31 25.21
C GLU A 250 -28.19 -16.79 24.55
N GLY A 251 -28.16 -17.23 23.29
CA GLY A 251 -29.36 -17.48 22.46
C GLY A 251 -29.64 -18.96 22.20
#